data_AF-A0A7D9E7U1-F1
#
_entry.id   AF-A0A7D9E7U1-F1
#
_cell.length_a   1.000
_cell.length_b   1.000
_cell.length_c   1.000
_cell.angle_alpha   90.00
_cell.angle_beta   90.00
_cell.angle_gamma   90.00
#
_symmetry.space_group_name_H-M   'P 1'
#
loop_
_entity.id
_entity.type
_entity.pdbx_description
1 polymer ?
#
loop_
_entity_poly.entity_id
_entity_poly.type
_entity_poly.pdbx_seq_one_letter_code
_entity_poly.pdbx_strand_id
1 'polypeptide(L)'
;MPSTSSDMFEPALCLSTNLTDLATQLDTTVLLPWLTEIAQDENIKFCLSDQVHAVPTYTVIVDSSLEFTAYVYNWPIADNHKIYNDHKCSIKSVEDVRELLSTIETSKICEGVGEDYESRSAAIDPNADITAFGPQTVVRHSVPKMPTPTQFEATVFFMCIECQVIMETSDELCNPCSKASKQLKKRTEKRTKASPAKSKAPLAACGPEKLRATVKATRLECKMLKQQLQEVQECI
;
A
#
# COMPACT_ATOMS: atom_id res chain seq x y z
N MET A 1 27.90 -8.14 56.31
CA MET A 1 27.61 -8.36 54.87
C MET A 1 26.15 -8.74 54.73
N PRO A 2 25.46 -8.26 53.69
CA PRO A 2 24.64 -7.05 53.83
C PRO A 2 23.15 -7.33 53.69
N SER A 3 22.35 -6.49 54.34
CA SER A 3 20.93 -6.28 54.06
C SER A 3 20.78 -4.84 53.59
N THR A 4 20.81 -4.65 52.26
CA THR A 4 20.37 -3.42 51.60
C THR A 4 19.27 -3.83 50.65
N SER A 5 18.02 -3.75 51.11
CA SER A 5 16.85 -3.70 50.25
C SER A 5 16.90 -2.36 49.51
N SER A 6 17.30 -2.42 48.25
CA SER A 6 17.14 -1.31 47.32
C SER A 6 15.66 -1.28 46.95
N ASP A 7 14.90 -0.42 47.64
CA ASP A 7 13.61 0.04 47.14
C ASP A 7 13.90 0.83 45.85
N MET A 8 13.81 0.13 44.72
CA MET A 8 13.69 0.76 43.42
C MET A 8 12.33 1.44 43.36
N PHE A 9 12.32 2.75 43.59
CA PHE A 9 11.23 3.60 43.17
C PHE A 9 11.08 3.49 41.65
N GLU A 10 10.08 2.77 41.17
CA GLU A 10 9.53 3.02 39.83
C GLU A 10 8.99 4.46 39.83
N PRO A 11 9.42 5.33 38.89
CA PRO A 11 8.82 6.65 38.77
C PRO A 11 7.36 6.47 38.35
N ALA A 12 6.44 7.08 39.10
CA ALA A 12 5.03 7.11 38.75
C ALA A 12 4.88 7.69 37.33
N LEU A 13 4.35 6.90 36.40
CA LEU A 13 4.00 7.34 35.06
C LEU A 13 3.02 8.51 35.17
N CYS A 14 3.45 9.68 34.70
CA CYS A 14 2.63 10.89 34.72
C CYS A 14 1.60 10.79 33.59
N LEU A 15 0.40 10.31 33.90
CA LEU A 15 -0.65 10.18 32.90
C LEU A 15 -1.13 11.56 32.44
N SER A 16 -1.16 11.78 31.13
CA SER A 16 -1.76 12.96 30.53
C SER A 16 -3.29 12.90 30.66
N THR A 17 -3.87 14.01 31.11
CA THR A 17 -5.33 14.14 31.26
C THR A 17 -6.00 14.80 30.05
N ASN A 18 -5.21 15.47 29.21
CA ASN A 18 -5.64 16.15 28.00
C ASN A 18 -4.45 16.32 27.03
N LEU A 19 -4.74 16.78 25.82
CA LEU A 19 -3.73 16.96 24.76
C LEU A 19 -2.64 17.97 25.14
N THR A 20 -2.97 19.06 25.83
CA THR A 20 -2.02 20.11 26.23
C THR A 20 -0.99 19.59 27.24
N ASP A 21 -1.44 18.75 28.19
CA ASP A 21 -0.57 18.06 29.15
C ASP A 21 0.41 17.12 28.43
N LEU A 22 -0.10 16.30 27.49
CA LEU A 22 0.73 15.44 26.66
C LEU A 22 1.75 16.24 25.82
N ALA A 23 1.32 17.34 25.20
CA ALA A 23 2.18 18.23 24.43
C ALA A 23 3.31 18.81 25.29
N THR A 24 3.01 19.24 26.51
CA THR A 24 4.00 19.78 27.45
C THR A 24 5.04 18.73 27.84
N GLN A 25 4.62 17.49 28.06
CA GLN A 25 5.53 16.38 28.36
C GLN A 25 6.43 16.05 27.15
N LEU A 26 5.87 16.10 25.94
CA LEU A 26 6.58 15.84 24.69
C LEU A 26 7.57 16.96 24.31
N ASP A 27 7.30 18.22 24.65
CA ASP A 27 8.23 19.34 24.40
C ASP A 27 9.60 19.13 25.06
N THR A 28 9.64 18.36 26.16
CA THR A 28 10.88 18.03 26.87
C THR A 28 11.50 16.70 26.43
N THR A 29 10.83 15.94 25.58
CA THR A 29 11.22 14.58 25.19
C THR A 29 11.56 14.49 23.70
N VAL A 30 12.77 14.01 23.41
CA VAL A 30 13.21 13.79 22.02
C VAL A 30 12.76 12.40 21.55
N LEU A 31 11.90 12.36 20.53
CA LEU A 31 11.38 11.13 19.91
C LEU A 31 12.05 10.81 18.56
N LEU A 32 13.36 11.03 18.44
CA LEU A 32 14.08 10.70 17.20
C LEU A 32 13.91 9.21 16.82
N PRO A 33 13.72 8.88 15.53
CA PRO A 33 13.83 9.74 14.35
C PRO A 33 12.56 10.54 13.97
N TRP A 34 11.52 10.51 14.79
CA TRP A 34 10.24 11.15 14.49
C TRP A 34 10.31 12.67 14.67
N LEU A 35 9.76 13.39 13.68
CA LEU A 35 9.47 14.81 13.79
C LEU A 35 8.12 14.99 14.49
N THR A 36 8.09 15.81 15.53
CA THR A 36 6.86 16.13 16.27
C THR A 36 6.42 17.55 15.93
N GLU A 37 5.20 17.67 15.43
CA GLU A 37 4.51 18.93 15.11
C GLU A 37 3.33 19.07 16.08
N ILE A 38 3.35 20.11 16.93
CA ILE A 38 2.27 20.38 17.88
C ILE A 38 1.45 21.55 17.30
N ALA A 39 0.23 21.25 16.84
CA ALA A 39 -0.74 22.28 16.47
C ALA A 39 -1.48 22.72 17.74
N GLN A 40 -1.53 24.03 18.00
CA GLN A 40 -2.11 24.61 19.22
C GLN A 40 -3.51 24.03 19.51
N ASP A 41 -3.60 23.13 20.49
CA ASP A 41 -4.80 22.47 21.02
C ASP A 41 -5.68 21.68 20.02
N GLU A 42 -5.24 21.47 18.76
CA GLU A 42 -6.00 20.69 17.78
C GLU A 42 -5.54 19.23 17.68
N ASN A 43 -4.22 19.03 17.52
CA ASN A 43 -3.61 17.71 17.40
C ASN A 43 -2.10 17.76 17.62
N ILE A 44 -1.53 16.59 17.91
CA ILE A 44 -0.09 16.35 17.89
C ILE A 44 0.19 15.39 16.74
N LYS A 45 1.10 15.76 15.85
CA LYS A 45 1.44 15.00 14.66
C LYS A 45 2.88 14.53 14.70
N PHE A 46 3.08 13.23 14.50
CA PHE A 46 4.38 12.59 14.42
C PHE A 46 4.64 12.13 12.99
N CYS A 47 5.78 12.51 12.41
CA CYS A 47 6.17 12.17 11.04
C CYS A 47 7.50 11.44 11.02
N LEU A 48 7.59 10.35 10.26
CA LEU A 48 8.84 9.68 9.91
C LEU A 48 8.98 9.61 8.39
N SER A 49 10.09 10.13 7.85
CA SER A 49 10.33 10.23 6.40
C SER A 49 11.54 9.41 5.97
N ASP A 50 11.44 8.74 4.82
CA ASP A 50 12.52 7.92 4.24
C ASP A 50 13.49 8.69 3.33
N GLN A 51 13.30 10.01 3.16
CA GLN A 51 14.08 10.88 2.26
C GLN A 51 14.00 10.52 0.76
N VAL A 52 13.22 9.49 0.41
CA VAL A 52 12.96 9.06 -0.97
C VAL A 52 11.68 9.69 -1.48
N HIS A 53 10.66 9.74 -0.64
CA HIS A 53 9.33 10.22 -0.98
C HIS A 53 9.10 11.66 -0.53
N ALA A 54 8.28 12.39 -1.29
CA ALA A 54 7.91 13.78 -0.98
C ALA A 54 6.87 13.89 0.16
N VAL A 55 6.40 12.75 0.67
CA VAL A 55 5.49 12.66 1.80
C VAL A 55 6.11 11.75 2.86
N PRO A 56 5.77 11.92 4.15
CA PRO A 56 6.25 11.04 5.20
C PRO A 56 5.90 9.57 4.91
N THR A 57 6.83 8.68 5.24
CA THR A 57 6.60 7.23 5.22
C THR A 57 5.52 6.86 6.22
N TYR A 58 5.61 7.39 7.43
CA TYR A 58 4.61 7.23 8.47
C TYR A 58 4.14 8.57 9.00
N THR A 59 2.84 8.66 9.30
CA THR A 59 2.26 9.81 10.01
C THR A 59 1.30 9.29 11.07
N VAL A 60 1.47 9.74 12.30
CA VAL A 60 0.54 9.48 13.41
C VAL A 60 -0.01 10.81 13.88
N ILE A 61 -1.32 10.93 13.98
CA ILE A 61 -2.00 12.14 14.46
C ILE A 61 -2.76 11.75 15.71
N VAL A 62 -2.53 12.48 16.80
CA VAL A 62 -3.25 12.36 18.07
C VAL A 62 -4.15 13.56 18.19
N ASP A 63 -5.46 13.32 18.35
CA ASP A 63 -6.44 14.39 18.44
C ASP A 63 -6.70 14.84 19.89
N SER A 64 -7.59 15.83 20.05
CA SER A 64 -7.98 16.34 21.37
C SER A 64 -8.59 15.30 22.33
N SER A 65 -9.10 14.18 21.81
CA SER A 65 -9.65 13.06 22.59
C SER A 65 -8.58 12.07 23.05
N LEU A 66 -7.31 12.33 22.71
CA LEU A 66 -6.18 11.43 22.88
C LEU A 66 -6.29 10.15 22.03
N GLU A 67 -7.21 10.12 21.06
CA GLU A 67 -7.28 9.06 20.08
C GLU A 67 -6.26 9.32 18.97
N PHE A 68 -5.76 8.26 18.35
CA PHE A 68 -4.76 8.39 17.29
C PHE A 68 -5.24 7.79 15.98
N THR A 69 -4.81 8.38 14.87
CA THR A 69 -4.95 7.83 13.52
C THR A 69 -3.57 7.72 12.89
N ALA A 70 -3.30 6.59 12.24
CA ALA A 70 -2.01 6.32 11.61
C ALA A 70 -2.15 6.17 10.09
N TYR A 71 -1.13 6.65 9.38
CA TYR A 71 -1.05 6.67 7.92
C TYR A 71 0.31 6.15 7.46
N VAL A 72 0.33 5.52 6.28
CA VAL A 72 1.56 5.17 5.55
C VAL A 72 1.53 5.85 4.19
N TYR A 73 2.50 6.71 3.88
CA TYR A 73 2.49 7.52 2.65
C TYR A 73 1.12 8.18 2.36
N ASN A 74 0.53 8.82 3.38
CA ASN A 74 -0.83 9.40 3.38
C ASN A 74 -1.99 8.42 3.15
N TRP A 75 -1.75 7.11 3.20
CA TRP A 75 -2.80 6.11 3.14
C TRP A 75 -3.25 5.74 4.56
N PRO A 76 -4.54 5.89 4.92
CA PRO A 76 -5.03 5.60 6.26
C PRO A 76 -5.01 4.11 6.57
N ILE A 77 -4.56 3.75 7.78
CA ILE A 77 -4.70 2.40 8.30
C ILE A 77 -6.15 2.23 8.77
N ALA A 78 -6.82 1.15 8.34
CA ALA A 78 -8.23 0.91 8.62
C ALA A 78 -8.53 0.80 10.12
N ASP A 79 -9.67 1.36 10.57
CA ASP A 79 -10.06 1.43 12.00
C ASP A 79 -10.11 0.07 12.71
N ASN A 80 -10.34 -1.01 11.96
CA ASN A 80 -10.35 -2.37 12.49
C ASN A 80 -8.95 -3.03 12.55
N HIS A 81 -7.89 -2.29 12.26
CA HIS A 81 -6.52 -2.78 12.30
C HIS A 81 -6.06 -3.09 13.74
N LYS A 82 -5.25 -4.13 13.90
CA LYS A 82 -4.80 -4.62 15.20
C LYS A 82 -4.07 -3.55 16.03
N ILE A 83 -3.32 -2.67 15.36
CA ILE A 83 -2.59 -1.57 16.02
C ILE A 83 -3.50 -0.67 16.88
N TYR A 84 -4.74 -0.43 16.46
CA TYR A 84 -5.67 0.40 17.23
C TYR A 84 -6.19 -0.34 18.46
N ASN A 85 -6.43 -1.65 18.32
CA ASN A 85 -6.87 -2.50 19.43
C ASN A 85 -5.76 -2.70 20.47
N ASP A 86 -4.51 -2.89 20.04
CA ASP A 86 -3.38 -3.14 20.92
C ASP A 86 -3.07 -1.92 21.81
N HIS A 87 -3.19 -0.71 21.24
CA HIS A 87 -3.01 0.56 21.96
C HIS A 87 -4.32 1.15 22.51
N LYS A 88 -5.43 0.38 22.50
CA LYS A 88 -6.77 0.77 23.00
C LYS A 88 -7.26 2.13 22.48
N CYS A 89 -6.83 2.52 21.29
CA CYS A 89 -7.10 3.83 20.69
C CYS A 89 -6.84 5.04 21.61
N SER A 90 -5.95 4.97 22.60
CA SER A 90 -5.78 6.08 23.55
C SER A 90 -4.33 6.23 24.00
N ILE A 91 -3.80 7.44 23.84
CA ILE A 91 -2.45 7.82 24.26
C ILE A 91 -2.53 8.63 25.54
N LYS A 92 -2.10 8.06 26.65
CA LYS A 92 -2.20 8.68 27.98
C LYS A 92 -0.86 9.03 28.58
N SER A 93 0.23 8.80 27.87
CA SER A 93 1.59 9.08 28.34
C SER A 93 2.55 9.17 27.16
N VAL A 94 3.73 9.73 27.41
CA VAL A 94 4.83 9.74 26.45
C VAL A 94 5.32 8.31 26.14
N GLU A 95 5.22 7.40 27.10
CA GLU A 95 5.55 5.99 26.95
C GLU A 95 4.60 5.28 25.99
N ASP A 96 3.29 5.57 26.07
CA ASP A 96 2.31 5.04 25.10
C ASP A 96 2.63 5.52 23.68
N VAL A 97 3.02 6.80 23.52
CA VAL A 97 3.50 7.33 22.23
C VAL A 97 4.71 6.54 21.76
N ARG A 98 5.73 6.37 22.62
CA ARG A 98 6.97 5.69 22.26
C ARG A 98 6.74 4.24 21.85
N GLU A 99 5.87 3.52 22.57
CA GLU A 99 5.51 2.14 22.26
C GLU A 99 4.77 2.05 20.91
N LEU A 100 3.82 2.95 20.66
CA LEU A 100 3.08 3.03 19.40
C LEU A 100 4.01 3.31 18.22
N LEU A 101 4.83 4.35 18.33
CA LEU A 101 5.77 4.74 17.26
C LEU A 101 6.78 3.62 16.97
N SER A 102 7.29 2.96 18.02
CA SER A 102 8.17 1.79 17.89
C SER A 102 7.48 0.61 17.18
N THR A 103 6.21 0.36 17.48
CA THR A 103 5.42 -0.69 16.84
C THR A 103 5.21 -0.40 15.35
N ILE A 104 4.91 0.86 14.99
CA ILE A 104 4.74 1.28 13.59
C ILE A 104 6.07 1.17 12.84
N GLU A 105 7.17 1.64 13.43
CA GLU A 105 8.48 1.63 12.80
C GLU A 105 9.00 0.22 12.52
N THR A 106 8.71 -0.72 13.42
CA THR A 106 9.09 -2.14 13.27
C THR A 106 8.12 -2.94 12.40
N SER A 107 6.96 -2.37 12.06
CA SER A 107 5.99 -3.01 11.17
C SER A 107 6.47 -3.00 9.71
N LYS A 108 6.05 -4.01 8.95
CA LYS A 108 6.36 -4.11 7.52
C LYS A 108 5.24 -3.52 6.68
N ILE A 109 5.57 -2.67 5.71
CA ILE A 109 4.61 -2.15 4.73
C ILE A 109 4.25 -3.27 3.74
N CYS A 110 2.96 -3.45 3.47
CA CYS A 110 2.47 -4.41 2.49
C CYS A 110 2.81 -3.95 1.07
N GLU A 111 3.43 -4.82 0.27
CA GLU A 111 3.84 -4.51 -1.11
C GLU A 111 2.66 -4.42 -2.10
N GLY A 112 1.47 -4.87 -1.71
CA GLY A 112 0.28 -4.87 -2.55
C GLY A 112 0.26 -6.01 -3.59
N VAL A 113 -0.75 -6.04 -4.45
CA VAL A 113 -0.82 -7.02 -5.55
C VAL A 113 0.21 -6.63 -6.63
N GLY A 114 1.32 -7.36 -6.68
CA GLY A 114 2.55 -7.00 -7.42
C GLY A 114 2.46 -6.65 -8.92
N GLU A 115 3.63 -6.32 -9.47
CA GLU A 115 3.90 -5.64 -10.76
C GLU A 115 3.28 -6.28 -12.02
N ASP A 116 2.88 -7.55 -11.99
CA ASP A 116 2.17 -8.19 -13.10
C ASP A 116 0.83 -7.50 -13.45
N TYR A 117 0.31 -6.63 -12.57
CA TYR A 117 -0.82 -5.74 -12.86
C TYR A 117 -0.52 -4.72 -13.96
N GLU A 118 0.72 -4.22 -14.07
CA GLU A 118 1.16 -3.19 -15.03
C GLU A 118 1.14 -3.65 -16.49
N SER A 119 0.98 -4.96 -16.73
CA SER A 119 0.69 -5.48 -18.08
C SER A 119 -0.65 -4.96 -18.66
N ARG A 120 -1.38 -4.14 -17.91
CA ARG A 120 -2.54 -3.36 -18.33
C ARG A 120 -2.10 -1.90 -18.51
N SER A 121 -2.14 -1.43 -19.75
CA SER A 121 -1.78 -0.07 -20.18
C SER A 121 -2.11 1.01 -19.14
N ALA A 122 -1.16 1.91 -18.89
CA ALA A 122 -1.30 3.09 -18.02
C ALA A 122 -2.46 4.05 -18.41
N ALA A 123 -3.10 3.85 -19.57
CA ALA A 123 -4.28 4.57 -20.03
C ALA A 123 -5.61 3.89 -19.68
N ILE A 124 -5.58 2.70 -19.05
CA ILE A 124 -6.78 2.02 -18.59
C ILE A 124 -7.02 2.48 -17.15
N ASP A 125 -8.03 3.32 -16.98
CA ASP A 125 -8.59 3.63 -15.67
C ASP A 125 -8.85 2.30 -14.93
N PRO A 126 -8.33 2.09 -13.71
CA PRO A 126 -8.61 0.91 -12.92
C PRO A 126 -10.12 0.65 -12.74
N ASN A 127 -10.96 1.67 -12.92
CA ASN A 127 -12.43 1.57 -12.96
C ASN A 127 -13.06 1.33 -14.33
N ALA A 128 -12.34 1.50 -15.46
CA ALA A 128 -12.93 1.39 -16.80
C ALA A 128 -13.36 -0.04 -17.18
N ASP A 129 -13.06 -1.04 -16.36
CA ASP A 129 -13.35 -2.43 -16.66
C ASP A 129 -13.99 -3.16 -15.45
N ILE A 130 -14.73 -2.39 -14.62
CA ILE A 130 -15.58 -2.87 -13.51
C ILE A 130 -16.55 -3.97 -13.99
N THR A 131 -16.94 -3.96 -15.27
CA THR A 131 -17.91 -4.91 -15.83
C THR A 131 -17.28 -6.19 -16.40
N ALA A 132 -15.95 -6.26 -16.62
CA ALA A 132 -15.29 -7.46 -17.17
C ALA A 132 -14.49 -8.27 -16.13
N PHE A 133 -14.19 -7.68 -14.96
CA PHE A 133 -13.31 -8.28 -13.95
C PHE A 133 -14.02 -8.79 -12.69
N GLY A 134 -15.34 -8.65 -12.57
CA GLY A 134 -16.04 -8.91 -11.30
C GLY A 134 -15.58 -7.97 -10.19
N PRO A 135 -16.24 -7.96 -9.02
CA PRO A 135 -15.97 -6.97 -7.99
C PRO A 135 -14.60 -7.26 -7.35
N GLN A 136 -13.54 -6.56 -7.78
CA GLN A 136 -12.23 -6.58 -7.11
C GLN A 136 -11.65 -5.17 -7.11
N THR A 137 -11.86 -4.39 -6.05
CA THR A 137 -11.20 -4.50 -4.73
C THR A 137 -9.72 -4.11 -4.76
N VAL A 138 -9.17 -3.54 -5.83
CA VAL A 138 -7.79 -3.04 -5.85
C VAL A 138 -7.77 -1.56 -6.21
N VAL A 139 -6.99 -0.78 -5.50
CA VAL A 139 -6.83 0.67 -5.67
C VAL A 139 -5.37 0.96 -5.98
N ARG A 140 -5.15 1.89 -6.90
CA ARG A 140 -3.82 2.44 -7.20
C ARG A 140 -3.51 3.55 -6.21
N HIS A 141 -2.42 3.39 -5.46
CA HIS A 141 -1.82 4.44 -4.63
C HIS A 141 -0.52 4.89 -5.27
N SER A 142 -0.38 6.19 -5.56
CA SER A 142 0.84 6.73 -6.14
C SER A 142 1.49 7.69 -5.17
N VAL A 143 2.74 7.41 -4.81
CA VAL A 143 3.51 8.18 -3.83
C VAL A 143 4.59 8.96 -4.60
N PRO A 144 4.48 10.29 -4.67
CA PRO A 144 5.50 11.10 -5.33
C PRO A 144 6.86 10.92 -4.65
N LYS A 145 7.90 10.69 -5.46
CA LYS A 145 9.28 10.76 -4.98
C LYS A 145 9.71 12.21 -4.83
N MET A 146 10.77 12.45 -4.06
CA MET A 146 11.39 13.76 -4.00
C MET A 146 11.76 14.23 -5.41
N PRO A 147 11.43 15.47 -5.79
CA PRO A 147 11.62 15.94 -7.16
C PRO A 147 13.12 15.98 -7.49
N THR A 148 13.48 15.38 -8.62
CA THR A 148 14.79 15.62 -9.23
C THR A 148 14.68 16.78 -10.22
N PRO A 149 15.78 17.48 -10.54
CA PRO A 149 15.76 18.59 -11.50
C PRO A 149 15.23 18.23 -12.88
N THR A 150 15.20 16.95 -13.24
CA THR A 150 14.94 16.48 -14.61
C THR A 150 13.64 15.71 -14.76
N GLN A 151 13.10 15.09 -13.70
CA GLN A 151 11.95 14.17 -13.80
C GLN A 151 11.08 14.17 -12.54
N PHE A 152 9.77 14.01 -12.75
CA PHE A 152 8.81 13.67 -11.71
C PHE A 152 8.62 12.15 -11.69
N GLU A 153 9.00 11.52 -10.59
CA GLU A 153 8.83 10.09 -10.36
C GLU A 153 7.82 9.82 -9.24
N ALA A 154 7.14 8.68 -9.33
CA ALA A 154 6.27 8.20 -8.27
C ALA A 154 6.45 6.69 -8.09
N THR A 155 6.44 6.25 -6.83
CA THR A 155 6.30 4.83 -6.49
C THR A 155 4.82 4.48 -6.56
N VAL A 156 4.46 3.43 -7.30
CA VAL A 156 3.07 3.04 -7.50
C VAL A 156 2.80 1.71 -6.80
N PHE A 157 1.85 1.72 -5.87
CA PHE A 157 1.36 0.54 -5.19
C PHE A 157 -0.03 0.20 -5.72
N PHE A 158 -0.28 -1.08 -5.97
CA PHE A 158 -1.62 -1.60 -6.24
C PHE A 158 -2.08 -2.38 -5.02
N MET A 159 -2.97 -1.80 -4.22
CA MET A 159 -3.36 -2.38 -2.94
C MET A 159 -4.79 -2.88 -2.98
N CYS A 160 -5.09 -3.95 -2.24
CA CYS A 160 -6.49 -4.31 -2.01
C CYS A 160 -7.21 -3.17 -1.27
N ILE A 161 -8.51 -2.96 -1.49
CA ILE A 161 -9.33 -2.00 -0.73
C ILE A 161 -9.25 -2.32 0.78
N GLU A 162 -9.24 -3.62 1.10
CA GLU A 162 -9.10 -4.11 2.47
C GLU A 162 -7.64 -4.37 2.86
N CYS A 163 -6.66 -3.74 2.19
CA CYS A 163 -5.25 -3.88 2.55
C CYS A 163 -5.02 -3.41 4.00
N GLN A 164 -4.22 -4.17 4.75
CA GLN A 164 -3.83 -3.79 6.11
C GLN A 164 -2.78 -2.68 6.16
N VAL A 165 -2.14 -2.39 5.02
CA VAL A 165 -1.11 -1.35 4.82
C VAL A 165 0.19 -1.64 5.57
N ILE A 166 0.12 -1.83 6.89
CA ILE A 166 1.20 -2.35 7.73
C ILE A 166 0.89 -3.78 8.19
N MET A 167 1.93 -4.53 8.52
CA MET A 167 1.85 -5.92 8.92
C MET A 167 2.86 -6.21 10.02
N GLU A 168 2.47 -7.03 11.00
CA GLU A 168 3.38 -7.55 12.02
C GLU A 168 4.20 -8.75 11.52
N THR A 169 3.75 -9.42 10.46
CA THR A 169 4.45 -10.58 9.90
C THR A 169 5.57 -10.16 8.96
N SER A 170 6.57 -11.03 8.80
CA SER A 170 7.65 -10.83 7.83
C SER A 170 7.23 -11.11 6.38
N ASP A 171 5.96 -11.49 6.16
CA ASP A 171 5.41 -11.76 4.83
C ASP A 171 5.48 -10.51 3.94
N GLU A 172 5.53 -10.69 2.62
CA GLU A 172 5.49 -9.57 1.66
C GLU A 172 4.07 -8.98 1.52
N LEU A 173 3.05 -9.82 1.70
CA LEU A 173 1.65 -9.50 1.42
C LEU A 173 0.74 -9.79 2.60
N CYS A 174 -0.13 -8.83 2.91
CA CYS A 174 -1.19 -9.05 3.88
C CYS A 174 -2.20 -10.08 3.34
N ASN A 175 -2.98 -10.69 4.23
CA ASN A 175 -3.96 -11.71 3.86
C ASN A 175 -4.91 -11.27 2.71
N PRO A 176 -5.48 -10.05 2.73
CA PRO A 176 -6.29 -9.53 1.63
C PRO A 176 -5.53 -9.43 0.30
N CYS A 177 -4.34 -8.81 0.30
CA CYS A 177 -3.52 -8.68 -0.91
C CYS A 177 -3.02 -10.04 -1.44
N SER A 178 -2.69 -10.98 -0.57
CA SER A 178 -2.31 -12.36 -0.94
C SER A 178 -3.46 -13.10 -1.62
N LYS A 179 -4.69 -13.00 -1.08
CA LYS A 179 -5.90 -13.58 -1.70
C LYS A 179 -6.19 -12.94 -3.05
N ALA A 180 -6.14 -11.62 -3.15
CA ALA A 180 -6.35 -10.89 -4.40
C ALA A 180 -5.31 -11.28 -5.47
N SER A 181 -4.02 -11.33 -5.11
CA SER A 181 -2.94 -11.76 -5.99
C SER A 181 -3.16 -13.17 -6.53
N LYS A 182 -3.52 -14.13 -5.67
CA LYS A 182 -3.83 -15.52 -6.09
C LYS A 182 -5.01 -15.60 -7.05
N GLN A 183 -6.06 -14.79 -6.82
CA GLN A 183 -7.23 -14.76 -7.71
C GLN A 183 -6.91 -14.12 -9.06
N LEU A 184 -6.08 -13.07 -9.07
CA LEU A 184 -5.57 -12.45 -10.29
C LEU A 184 -4.73 -13.43 -11.11
N LYS A 185 -3.77 -14.12 -10.48
CA LYS A 185 -2.93 -15.15 -11.15
C LYS A 185 -3.79 -16.24 -11.80
N LYS A 186 -4.74 -16.81 -11.05
CA LYS A 186 -5.68 -17.83 -11.58
C LYS A 186 -6.49 -17.34 -12.78
N ARG A 187 -6.89 -16.07 -12.81
CA ARG A 187 -7.63 -15.49 -13.95
C ARG A 187 -6.73 -15.20 -15.14
N THR A 188 -5.53 -14.69 -14.91
CA THR A 188 -4.53 -14.48 -15.97
C THR A 188 -4.15 -15.80 -16.65
N GLU A 189 -3.96 -16.87 -15.87
CA GLU A 189 -3.72 -18.21 -16.42
C GLU A 189 -4.88 -18.75 -17.26
N LYS A 190 -6.14 -18.49 -16.86
CA LYS A 190 -7.30 -18.84 -17.67
C LYS A 190 -7.32 -18.08 -19.00
N ARG A 191 -7.00 -16.78 -18.97
CA ARG A 191 -6.90 -15.92 -20.17
C ARG A 191 -5.79 -16.36 -21.13
N THR A 192 -4.61 -16.70 -20.62
CA THR A 192 -3.47 -17.12 -21.48
C THR A 192 -3.69 -18.50 -22.10
N LYS A 193 -4.50 -19.35 -21.48
CA LYS A 193 -4.90 -20.67 -22.01
C LYS A 193 -6.09 -20.60 -22.98
N ALA A 194 -6.68 -19.42 -23.21
CA ALA A 194 -7.80 -19.29 -24.15
C ALA A 194 -7.33 -19.54 -25.59
N SER A 195 -7.95 -20.52 -26.26
CA SER A 195 -7.68 -20.80 -27.66
C SER A 195 -8.41 -19.81 -28.59
N PRO A 196 -7.87 -19.50 -29.77
CA PRO A 196 -8.56 -18.72 -30.79
C PRO A 196 -9.94 -19.30 -31.14
N ALA A 197 -10.85 -18.43 -31.59
CA ALA A 197 -12.11 -18.87 -32.14
C ALA A 197 -11.87 -19.69 -33.43
N LYS A 198 -12.72 -20.69 -33.67
CA LYS A 198 -12.72 -21.40 -34.95
C LYS A 198 -13.09 -20.43 -36.06
N SER A 199 -12.53 -20.64 -37.25
CA SER A 199 -12.89 -19.84 -38.43
C SER A 199 -14.41 -19.83 -38.63
N LYS A 200 -14.98 -18.65 -38.88
CA LYS A 200 -16.43 -18.40 -39.05
C LYS A 200 -17.31 -18.69 -37.82
N ALA A 201 -16.72 -18.80 -36.62
CA ALA A 201 -17.53 -18.87 -35.40
C ALA A 201 -18.37 -17.58 -35.22
N PRO A 202 -19.66 -17.67 -34.86
CA PRO A 202 -20.48 -16.50 -34.60
C PRO A 202 -19.87 -15.65 -33.47
N LEU A 203 -19.81 -14.33 -33.66
CA LEU A 203 -19.26 -13.40 -32.65
C LEU A 203 -20.05 -13.46 -31.34
N ALA A 204 -21.38 -13.59 -31.42
CA ALA A 204 -22.25 -13.73 -30.25
C ALA A 204 -21.96 -15.00 -29.42
N ALA A 205 -21.34 -16.03 -30.03
CA ALA A 205 -20.97 -17.27 -29.35
C ALA A 205 -19.51 -17.26 -28.82
N CYS A 206 -18.77 -16.17 -29.04
CA CYS A 206 -17.37 -16.04 -28.65
C CYS A 206 -17.24 -15.09 -27.45
N GLY A 207 -16.86 -15.65 -26.29
CA GLY A 207 -16.54 -14.82 -25.13
C GLY A 207 -15.35 -13.88 -25.38
N PRO A 208 -15.21 -12.79 -24.58
CA PRO A 208 -14.17 -11.78 -24.76
C PRO A 208 -12.74 -12.34 -24.81
N GLU A 209 -12.45 -13.38 -24.02
CA GLU A 209 -11.12 -14.01 -24.00
C GLU A 209 -10.79 -14.71 -25.33
N LYS A 210 -11.78 -15.39 -25.92
CA LYS A 210 -11.64 -16.07 -27.21
C LYS A 210 -11.44 -15.08 -28.36
N LEU A 211 -12.13 -13.95 -28.30
CA LEU A 211 -11.95 -12.85 -29.26
C LEU A 211 -10.54 -12.25 -29.15
N ARG A 212 -10.05 -11.96 -27.93
CA ARG A 212 -8.68 -11.47 -27.72
C ARG A 212 -7.63 -12.46 -28.20
N ALA A 213 -7.81 -13.77 -27.93
CA ALA A 213 -6.92 -14.81 -28.44
C ALA A 213 -6.90 -14.87 -29.97
N THR A 214 -8.06 -14.71 -30.61
CA THR A 214 -8.19 -14.64 -32.07
C THR A 214 -7.41 -13.47 -32.63
N VAL A 215 -7.62 -12.25 -32.10
CA VAL A 215 -6.90 -11.05 -32.55
C VAL A 215 -5.38 -11.20 -32.40
N LYS A 216 -4.91 -11.79 -31.30
CA LYS A 216 -3.48 -12.08 -31.11
C LYS A 216 -2.94 -13.03 -32.17
N ALA A 217 -3.66 -14.12 -32.46
CA ALA A 217 -3.28 -15.08 -33.48
C ALA A 217 -3.24 -14.44 -34.88
N THR A 218 -4.26 -13.64 -35.24
CA THR A 218 -4.31 -12.96 -36.54
C THR A 218 -3.19 -11.92 -36.67
N ARG A 219 -2.86 -11.17 -35.61
CA ARG A 219 -1.73 -10.22 -35.63
C ARG A 219 -0.39 -10.93 -35.86
N LEU A 220 -0.20 -12.09 -35.25
CA LEU A 220 1.01 -12.89 -35.43
C LEU A 220 1.11 -13.39 -36.88
N GLU A 221 0.02 -13.94 -37.42
CA GLU A 221 -0.06 -14.41 -38.80
C GLU A 221 0.21 -13.26 -39.79
N CYS A 222 -0.42 -12.09 -39.61
CA CYS A 222 -0.14 -10.92 -40.44
C CYS A 222 1.32 -10.47 -40.36
N LYS A 223 1.97 -10.58 -39.20
CA LYS A 223 3.38 -10.23 -39.04
C LYS A 223 4.27 -11.19 -39.84
N MET A 224 3.99 -12.49 -39.77
CA MET A 224 4.72 -13.52 -40.53
C MET A 224 4.54 -13.33 -42.04
N LEU A 225 3.31 -13.13 -42.51
CA LEU A 225 3.03 -12.92 -43.93
C LEU A 225 3.70 -11.65 -44.47
N LYS A 226 3.72 -10.56 -43.69
CA LYS A 226 4.44 -9.33 -44.07
C LYS A 226 5.94 -9.57 -44.19
N GLN A 227 6.53 -10.33 -43.28
CA GLN A 227 7.95 -10.67 -43.34
C GLN A 227 8.27 -11.50 -44.59
N GLN A 228 7.46 -12.52 -44.90
CA GLN A 228 7.63 -13.33 -46.11
C GLN A 228 7.46 -12.50 -47.39
N LEU A 229 6.50 -11.58 -47.43
CA LEU A 229 6.33 -10.67 -48.56
C LEU A 229 7.55 -9.78 -48.77
N GLN A 230 8.15 -9.28 -47.68
CA GLN A 230 9.36 -8.47 -47.75
C GLN A 230 10.54 -9.29 -48.28
N GLU A 231 10.73 -10.52 -47.79
CA GLU A 231 11.79 -11.43 -48.27
C GLU A 231 11.66 -11.73 -49.77
N VAL A 232 10.43 -11.96 -50.27
CA VAL A 232 10.18 -12.18 -51.70
C VAL A 232 10.44 -10.92 -52.51
N GLN A 233 10.06 -9.74 -52.01
CA GLN A 233 10.31 -8.47 -52.68
C GLN A 233 11.81 -8.13 -52.76
N GLU A 234 12.61 -8.55 -51.79
CA GLU A 234 14.07 -8.38 -51.82
C GLU A 234 14.78 -9.36 -52.78
N CYS A 235 14.09 -10.42 -53.23
CA CYS A 235 14.61 -11.40 -54.20
C CYS A 235 14.24 -11.11 -55.67
N ILE A 236 13.41 -10.09 -55.94
CA ILE A 236 12.96 -9.67 -57.28
C ILE A 236 13.70 -8.40 -57.69
#